data_AF-A0A7V2JQJ7-F1
#
_entry.id   AF-A0A7V2JQJ7-F1
#
_cell.length_a   1.000
_cell.length_b   1.000
_cell.length_c   1.000
_cell.angle_alpha   90.00
_cell.angle_beta   90.00
_cell.angle_gamma   90.00
#
_symmetry.space_group_name_H-M   'P 1'
#
loop_
_entity.id
_entity.type
_entity.pdbx_description
1 polymer ?
#
loop_
_entity_poly.entity_id
_entity_poly.type
_entity_poly.pdbx_seq_one_letter_code
_entity_poly.pdbx_strand_id
1 'polypeptide(L)'
;MNVISGFLPIESSDARILILGSMPSEASLDSNQYYAHPRNSFWYIIESIFARESSLSYQLRKKLLIKNRIALWDVVRSCQRSGSLDSAIEQGSIVINRFDEFYNRHPMIEMIFFNGSKAETEYKKSVLPVLP
;
A
#
# COMPACT_ATOMS: atom_id res chain seq x y z
N MET A 1 -19.83 13.71 0.88
CA MET A 1 -18.76 12.75 1.20
C MET A 1 -18.47 11.96 -0.06
N ASN A 2 -17.20 11.86 -0.44
CA ASN A 2 -16.81 11.10 -1.62
C ASN A 2 -16.24 9.75 -1.17
N VAL A 3 -16.64 8.68 -1.87
CA VAL A 3 -16.02 7.37 -1.70
C VAL A 3 -14.70 7.40 -2.47
N ILE A 4 -13.60 7.26 -1.75
CA ILE A 4 -12.27 7.08 -2.34
C ILE A 4 -11.92 5.60 -2.35
N SER A 5 -11.27 5.16 -3.41
CA SER A 5 -10.81 3.77 -3.58
C SER A 5 -9.29 3.74 -3.68
N GLY A 6 -8.69 2.73 -3.06
CA GLY A 6 -7.27 2.42 -3.16
C GLY A 6 -6.93 1.83 -4.53
N PHE A 7 -5.64 1.57 -4.74
CA PHE A 7 -5.17 0.95 -5.98
C PHE A 7 -5.10 -0.58 -5.87
N LEU A 8 -4.97 -1.22 -7.04
CA LEU A 8 -4.58 -2.62 -7.11
C LEU A 8 -3.14 -2.80 -6.60
N PRO A 9 -2.84 -3.95 -5.97
CA PRO A 9 -1.50 -4.22 -5.48
C PRO A 9 -0.47 -4.22 -6.60
N ILE A 10 0.74 -3.76 -6.28
CA ILE A 10 1.93 -4.06 -7.08
C ILE A 10 2.47 -5.37 -6.53
N GLU A 11 2.39 -6.44 -7.31
CA GLU A 11 2.64 -7.80 -6.81
C GLU A 11 3.25 -8.70 -7.89
N SER A 12 3.89 -9.76 -7.43
CA SER A 12 4.22 -10.96 -8.19
C SER A 12 3.97 -12.16 -7.30
N SER A 13 3.57 -13.31 -7.86
CA SER A 13 3.24 -14.52 -7.10
C SER A 13 4.41 -15.04 -6.23
N ASP A 14 5.64 -14.63 -6.55
CA ASP A 14 6.84 -14.97 -5.79
C ASP A 14 7.25 -13.93 -4.73
N ALA A 15 6.39 -12.96 -4.43
CA ALA A 15 6.62 -11.99 -3.37
C ALA A 15 6.85 -12.68 -2.01
N ARG A 16 7.87 -12.21 -1.29
CA ARG A 16 8.22 -12.66 0.07
C ARG A 16 8.03 -11.57 1.12
N ILE A 17 8.00 -10.32 0.68
CA ILE A 17 7.80 -9.15 1.51
C ILE A 17 6.53 -8.45 1.05
N LEU A 18 5.67 -8.10 1.99
CA LEU A 18 4.51 -7.23 1.74
C LEU A 18 4.72 -5.91 2.49
N ILE A 19 4.68 -4.79 1.76
CA ILE A 19 4.66 -3.45 2.35
C ILE A 19 3.25 -2.89 2.26
N LEU A 20 2.72 -2.41 3.39
CA LEU A 20 1.36 -1.90 3.49
C LEU A 20 1.33 -0.43 3.89
N GLY A 21 0.68 0.38 3.05
CA GLY A 21 0.18 1.70 3.43
C GLY A 21 -1.21 1.61 4.07
N SER A 22 -1.73 2.73 4.56
CA SER A 22 -3.08 2.81 5.13
C SER A 22 -4.12 2.99 4.02
N MET A 23 -4.07 4.14 3.36
CA MET A 23 -4.95 4.57 2.27
C MET A 23 -4.20 5.60 1.42
N PRO A 24 -4.40 5.66 0.08
CA PRO A 24 -3.73 6.66 -0.74
C PRO A 24 -4.04 8.11 -0.33
N SER A 25 -2.98 8.92 -0.33
CA SER A 25 -3.12 10.37 -0.22
C SER A 25 -3.76 10.95 -1.48
N GLU A 26 -4.29 12.18 -1.38
CA GLU A 26 -4.82 12.93 -2.54
C GLU A 26 -3.81 12.98 -3.70
N ALA A 27 -2.56 13.36 -3.43
CA ALA A 27 -1.49 13.37 -4.45
C ALA A 27 -1.27 12.00 -5.11
N SER A 28 -1.44 10.92 -4.35
CA SER A 28 -1.35 9.54 -4.87
C SER A 28 -2.52 9.22 -5.79
N LEU A 29 -3.74 9.60 -5.38
CA LEU A 29 -4.97 9.43 -6.17
C LEU A 29 -4.90 10.23 -7.48
N ASP A 30 -4.51 11.50 -7.41
CA ASP A 30 -4.40 12.39 -8.57
C ASP A 30 -3.37 11.87 -9.60
N SER A 31 -2.26 11.32 -9.10
CA SER A 31 -1.20 10.78 -9.95
C SER A 31 -1.42 9.32 -10.36
N ASN A 32 -2.45 8.66 -9.81
CA ASN A 32 -2.69 7.22 -9.87
C ASN A 32 -1.42 6.39 -9.55
N GLN A 33 -0.75 6.78 -8.46
CA GLN A 33 0.54 6.23 -8.05
C GLN A 33 0.64 6.10 -6.55
N TYR A 34 1.03 4.92 -6.06
CA TYR A 34 1.44 4.76 -4.67
C TYR A 34 2.49 5.80 -4.26
N TYR A 35 2.31 6.43 -3.11
CA TYR A 35 3.26 7.32 -2.46
C TYR A 35 3.78 8.46 -3.36
N ALA A 36 2.90 9.07 -4.17
CA ALA A 36 3.29 10.14 -5.09
C ALA A 36 3.66 11.46 -4.40
N HIS A 37 3.25 11.66 -3.15
CA HIS A 37 3.51 12.89 -2.42
C HIS A 37 5.03 13.08 -2.19
N PRO A 38 5.65 14.23 -2.53
CA PRO A 38 7.11 14.41 -2.47
C PRO A 38 7.75 14.22 -1.09
N ARG A 39 6.99 14.46 -0.01
CA ARG A 39 7.44 14.21 1.37
C ARG A 39 7.42 12.73 1.78
N ASN A 40 6.87 11.83 0.95
CA ASN A 40 6.89 10.41 1.23
C ASN A 40 8.21 9.80 0.75
N SER A 41 9.03 9.35 1.69
CA SER A 41 10.37 8.83 1.41
C SER A 41 10.39 7.40 0.85
N PHE A 42 9.24 6.74 0.67
CA PHE A 42 9.18 5.34 0.25
C PHE A 42 10.00 5.08 -1.01
N TRP A 43 9.75 5.83 -2.10
CA TRP A 43 10.44 5.61 -3.36
C TRP A 43 11.92 5.97 -3.29
N TYR A 44 12.27 6.99 -2.52
CA TYR A 44 13.68 7.33 -2.28
C TYR A 44 14.42 6.18 -1.58
N ILE A 45 13.80 5.55 -0.58
CA ILE A 45 14.36 4.40 0.15
C ILE A 45 14.48 3.17 -0.78
N ILE A 46 13.44 2.87 -1.56
CA ILE A 46 13.47 1.73 -2.49
C ILE A 46 14.57 1.93 -3.55
N GLU A 47 14.68 3.13 -4.11
CA GLU A 47 15.72 3.45 -5.09
C GLU A 47 17.12 3.41 -4.48
N SER A 48 17.32 3.94 -3.27
CA SER A 48 18.66 3.94 -2.65
C SER A 48 19.18 2.55 -2.31
N ILE A 49 18.28 1.58 -2.07
CA ILE A 49 18.67 0.19 -1.77
C ILE A 49 18.88 -0.62 -3.04
N PHE A 50 18.01 -0.48 -4.05
CA PHE A 50 17.94 -1.42 -5.17
C PHE A 50 18.33 -0.83 -6.53
N ALA A 51 18.32 0.50 -6.70
CA ALA A 51 18.64 1.14 -7.96
C ALA A 51 20.10 1.60 -8.02
N ARG A 52 20.64 1.68 -9.23
CA ARG A 52 21.96 2.29 -9.51
C ARG A 52 21.85 3.79 -9.82
N GLU A 53 20.64 4.24 -10.15
CA GLU A 53 20.31 5.59 -10.59
C GLU A 53 19.12 6.08 -9.75
N SER A 54 19.07 7.39 -9.50
CA SER A 54 17.97 8.04 -8.77
C SER A 54 16.92 8.59 -9.73
N SER A 55 15.70 8.80 -9.23
CA SER A 55 14.58 9.40 -9.96
C SER A 55 14.01 8.51 -11.07
N LEU A 56 13.81 7.23 -10.77
CA LEU A 56 13.20 6.29 -11.70
C LEU A 56 11.75 6.67 -12.01
N SER A 57 11.31 6.38 -13.25
CA SER A 57 9.90 6.45 -13.61
C SER A 57 9.07 5.48 -12.76
N TYR A 58 7.78 5.77 -12.58
CA TYR A 58 6.89 4.91 -11.78
C TYR A 58 6.83 3.46 -12.28
N GLN A 59 6.91 3.24 -13.59
CA GLN A 59 6.95 1.90 -14.16
C GLN A 59 8.23 1.15 -13.81
N LEU A 60 9.37 1.83 -13.80
CA LEU A 60 10.64 1.24 -13.36
C LEU A 60 10.65 0.96 -11.86
N ARG A 61 10.07 1.85 -11.06
CA ARG A 61 9.83 1.65 -9.62
C ARG A 61 9.02 0.39 -9.33
N LYS A 62 7.91 0.17 -10.04
CA LYS A 62 7.12 -1.07 -9.96
C LYS A 62 7.94 -2.31 -10.29
N LYS A 63 8.70 -2.27 -11.39
CA LYS A 63 9.58 -3.37 -11.79
C LYS A 63 10.66 -3.65 -10.75
N LEU A 64 11.16 -2.62 -10.07
CA LEU A 64 12.15 -2.76 -9.02
C LEU A 64 11.60 -3.52 -7.81
N LEU A 65 10.37 -3.23 -7.39
CA LEU A 65 9.69 -3.98 -6.32
C LEU A 65 9.52 -5.45 -6.69
N ILE A 66 8.94 -5.72 -7.87
CA ILE A 66 8.70 -7.08 -8.38
C ILE A 66 10.02 -7.87 -8.47
N LYS A 67 11.06 -7.27 -9.06
CA LYS A 67 12.38 -7.90 -9.19
C LYS A 67 12.97 -8.33 -7.84
N ASN A 68 12.66 -7.59 -6.77
CA ASN A 68 13.15 -7.87 -5.42
C ASN A 68 12.13 -8.63 -4.56
N ARG A 69 11.08 -9.22 -5.16
CA ARG A 69 10.03 -10.00 -4.47
C ARG A 69 9.31 -9.21 -3.38
N ILE A 70 9.08 -7.93 -3.64
CA ILE A 70 8.35 -7.03 -2.76
C ILE A 70 7.00 -6.75 -3.39
N ALA A 71 5.93 -7.11 -2.67
CA ALA A 71 4.59 -6.63 -2.94
C ALA A 71 4.32 -5.32 -2.20
N LEU A 72 3.53 -4.44 -2.81
CA LEU A 72 3.11 -3.18 -2.24
C LEU A 72 1.59 -3.03 -2.38
N TRP A 73 0.92 -2.76 -1.26
CA TRP A 73 -0.51 -2.52 -1.24
C TRP A 73 -0.91 -1.54 -0.11
N ASP A 74 -2.21 -1.34 0.07
CA ASP A 74 -2.80 -0.61 1.19
C ASP A 74 -3.72 -1.53 1.99
N VAL A 75 -3.95 -1.22 3.26
CA VAL A 75 -4.91 -1.96 4.11
C VAL A 75 -6.34 -1.66 3.70
N VAL A 76 -6.65 -0.38 3.48
CA VAL A 76 -8.00 0.08 3.15
C VAL A 76 -8.22 0.02 1.64
N ARG A 77 -9.25 -0.71 1.22
CA ARG A 77 -9.71 -0.76 -0.17
C ARG A 77 -10.49 0.49 -0.54
N SER A 78 -11.38 0.92 0.34
CA SER A 78 -12.21 2.11 0.11
C SER A 78 -12.74 2.67 1.42
N CYS A 79 -12.96 3.98 1.46
CA CYS A 79 -13.63 4.65 2.56
C CYS A 79 -14.30 5.94 2.09
N GLN A 80 -15.21 6.49 2.90
CA GLN A 80 -15.69 7.85 2.75
C GLN A 80 -14.72 8.80 3.45
N ARG A 81 -14.27 9.83 2.72
CA ARG A 81 -13.42 10.90 3.25
C ARG A 81 -13.93 12.26 2.78
N SER A 82 -14.00 13.22 3.70
CA SER A 82 -14.28 14.61 3.37
C SER A 82 -12.98 15.41 3.27
N GLY A 83 -12.60 15.81 2.06
CA GLY A 83 -11.31 16.46 1.82
C GLY A 83 -10.12 15.47 1.88
N SER A 84 -8.94 15.99 2.19
CA SER A 84 -7.68 15.24 2.07
C SER A 84 -7.06 14.76 3.39
N LEU A 85 -7.62 15.18 4.53
CA LEU A 85 -7.12 14.81 5.85
C LEU A 85 -7.58 13.41 6.27
N ASP A 86 -6.67 12.61 6.83
CA ASP A 86 -6.99 11.28 7.37
C ASP A 86 -7.99 11.33 8.54
N SER A 87 -8.01 12.43 9.29
CA SER A 87 -9.00 12.67 10.36
C SER A 87 -10.43 12.79 9.84
N ALA A 88 -10.60 13.06 8.54
CA ALA A 88 -11.90 13.15 7.89
C ALA A 88 -12.39 11.82 7.29
N ILE A 89 -11.67 10.72 7.54
CA ILE A 89 -12.11 9.37 7.19
C ILE A 89 -13.21 8.94 8.16
N GLU A 90 -14.38 8.63 7.62
CA GLU A 90 -15.47 8.06 8.39
C GLU A 90 -15.16 6.59 8.73
N GLN A 91 -14.91 6.30 10.02
CA GLN A 91 -14.45 4.98 10.45
C GLN A 91 -15.42 3.84 10.08
N GLY A 92 -16.73 4.08 10.14
CA GLY A 92 -17.75 3.08 9.77
C GLY A 92 -17.81 2.76 8.27
N SER A 93 -17.16 3.56 7.44
CA SER A 93 -17.13 3.38 5.98
C SER A 93 -15.91 2.60 5.48
N ILE A 94 -14.98 2.24 6.37
CA ILE A 94 -13.74 1.55 6.00
C ILE A 94 -14.06 0.15 5.51
N VAL A 95 -13.67 -0.13 4.27
CA VAL A 95 -13.68 -1.46 3.67
C VAL A 95 -12.22 -1.86 3.46
N ILE A 96 -11.79 -2.96 4.08
CA ILE A 96 -10.44 -3.48 3.90
C ILE A 96 -10.31 -4.25 2.59
N ASN A 97 -9.08 -4.38 2.13
CA ASN A 97 -8.73 -5.25 1.02
C ASN A 97 -8.94 -6.74 1.35
N ARG A 98 -9.10 -7.58 0.30
CA ARG A 98 -9.28 -9.04 0.43
C ARG A 98 -7.95 -9.73 0.71
N PHE A 99 -7.47 -9.60 1.94
CA PHE A 99 -6.18 -10.17 2.37
C PHE A 99 -6.17 -11.71 2.35
N ASP A 100 -7.32 -12.34 2.58
CA ASP A 100 -7.51 -13.79 2.44
C ASP A 100 -7.14 -14.28 1.03
N GLU A 101 -7.71 -13.65 0.00
CA GLU A 101 -7.41 -13.97 -1.40
C GLU A 101 -5.98 -13.58 -1.77
N PHE A 102 -5.47 -12.49 -1.20
CA PHE A 102 -4.11 -12.04 -1.44
C PHE A 102 -3.08 -13.04 -0.91
N TYR A 103 -3.19 -13.50 0.33
CA TYR A 103 -2.24 -14.45 0.91
C TYR A 103 -2.30 -15.83 0.22
N ASN A 104 -3.48 -16.27 -0.22
CA ASN A 104 -3.61 -17.50 -1.01
C ASN A 104 -2.85 -17.43 -2.33
N ARG A 105 -2.79 -16.25 -2.98
CA ARG A 105 -2.02 -16.03 -4.22
C ARG A 105 -0.52 -15.82 -3.99
N HIS A 106 -0.12 -15.53 -2.75
CA HIS A 106 1.25 -15.18 -2.36
C HIS A 106 1.73 -16.01 -1.15
N PRO A 107 1.80 -17.34 -1.26
CA PRO A 107 2.11 -18.22 -0.14
C PRO A 107 3.54 -18.08 0.42
N MET A 108 4.42 -17.35 -0.29
CA MET A 108 5.82 -17.14 0.13
C MET A 108 6.04 -15.87 0.96
N ILE A 109 4.98 -15.11 1.28
CA ILE A 109 5.10 -13.92 2.13
C ILE A 109 5.49 -14.35 3.55
N GLU A 110 6.64 -13.85 3.99
CA GLU A 110 7.23 -14.16 5.30
C GLU A 110 7.31 -12.91 6.18
N MET A 111 7.27 -11.71 5.59
CA MET A 111 7.41 -10.45 6.30
C MET A 111 6.40 -9.41 5.81
N ILE A 112 5.82 -8.70 6.78
CA ILE A 112 4.94 -7.55 6.54
C ILE A 112 5.57 -6.31 7.14
N PHE A 113 5.74 -5.26 6.34
CA PHE A 113 6.19 -3.95 6.79
C PHE A 113 5.06 -2.93 6.64
N PHE A 114 4.93 -2.05 7.61
CA PHE A 114 3.92 -0.98 7.58
C PHE A 114 4.57 0.36 7.28
N ASN A 115 4.08 1.04 6.24
CA ASN A 115 4.42 2.43 5.96
C ASN A 115 3.49 3.34 6.78
N GLY A 116 3.79 3.44 8.08
CA GLY A 116 3.08 4.28 9.04
C GLY A 116 2.21 3.52 10.05
N SER A 117 2.05 4.09 11.24
CA SER A 117 1.33 3.47 12.36
C SER A 117 -0.17 3.26 12.11
N LYS A 118 -0.78 4.07 11.24
CA LYS A 118 -2.18 3.91 10.86
C LYS A 118 -2.41 2.62 10.07
N ALA A 119 -1.50 2.26 9.17
CA ALA A 119 -1.55 1.01 8.41
C ALA A 119 -1.46 -0.19 9.36
N GLU A 120 -0.48 -0.17 10.27
CA GLU A 120 -0.31 -1.21 11.28
C GLU A 120 -1.54 -1.36 12.18
N THR A 121 -2.07 -0.23 12.68
CA THR A 121 -3.24 -0.21 13.56
C THR A 121 -4.47 -0.79 12.86
N GLU A 122 -4.74 -0.37 11.62
CA GLU A 122 -5.89 -0.84 10.86
C GLU A 122 -5.74 -2.31 10.48
N TYR A 123 -4.53 -2.74 10.12
CA TYR A 123 -4.25 -4.14 9.82
C TYR A 123 -4.50 -5.03 11.05
N LYS A 124 -3.96 -4.67 12.22
CA LYS A 124 -4.17 -5.44 13.45
C LYS A 124 -5.63 -5.47 13.89
N LYS A 125 -6.35 -4.37 13.70
CA LYS A 125 -7.75 -4.22 14.11
C LYS A 125 -8.72 -4.94 13.18
N SER A 126 -8.50 -4.85 11.88
CA SER A 126 -9.52 -5.17 10.87
C SER A 126 -9.14 -6.34 9.96
N VAL A 127 -7.83 -6.56 9.73
CA VAL A 127 -7.34 -7.66 8.87
C VAL A 127 -7.00 -8.90 9.67
N LEU A 128 -6.13 -8.80 10.68
CA LEU A 128 -5.69 -9.97 11.45
C LEU A 128 -6.84 -10.81 12.03
N PRO A 129 -7.94 -10.23 12.57
CA PRO A 129 -9.02 -11.03 13.15
C PRO A 129 -9.85 -11.84 12.15
N VAL A 130 -9.75 -11.53 10.85
CA VAL A 130 -10.52 -12.19 9.78
C VAL A 130 -9.65 -13.10 8.92
N LEU A 131 -8.34 -13.18 9.20
CA LEU A 131 -7.47 -14.17 8.58
C LEU A 131 -7.69 -15.54 9.25
N PRO A 132 -7.63 -16.64 8.48
CA PRO A 132 -7.83 -17.99 8.99
C PRO A 132 -6.72 -18.45 9.94
#